data_AF-A0A812VLE9-F1
#
_entry.id   AF-A0A812VLE9-F1
#
_cell.length_a   1.000
_cell.length_b   1.000
_cell.length_c   1.000
_cell.angle_alpha   90.00
_cell.angle_beta   90.00
_cell.angle_gamma   90.00
#
_symmetry.space_group_name_H-M   'P 1'
#
loop_
_entity.id
_entity.type
_entity.pdbx_description
1 polymer ?
#
loop_
_entity_poly.entity_id
_entity_poly.type
_entity_poly.pdbx_seq_one_letter_code
_entity_poly.pdbx_strand_id
1 'polypeptide(L)'
;MAAANMRIFVVCVALLFGPGYATKTSTAVAANPIRKVVTMMQKMSEKIEQEGESGKDLYDKFMCHCKSELEDFNKGKAEFEAAVPKLESDISTAEAQISQLSQEIEAQRADEEATVDSMKRAGVEREKEHTVYVDEVTELKGDIGAIDQAIPALDEANQGAFVQTGHLAGLSKKQVDRLQHVVSKSKSVTESDRQVLTSFLEGKVEAQGIGEVKGMLEVQRGEMAKEVVVDDKEEVKDVNIFEELMNAKTNEKETIEETIADKIDRLGILKVSLVELKGELKDAQNAISKDFDVLKKLSETCDAKTHEWDVREKTRSEELLAIQETVKILNSDENLGLFKKALPSPSLLQLEGSQSRTKALDTLKTYAKGMGSEAVPNRTNIDLVMLALSHKGVDFSTVMQMIDNMTALMVQEQSDDDDKKDYCNKQAFENKRKTKALRHKIQTLKQAITTQEEAAKATAEEIKSLQTGVASLDKSVAESTDMRKKEHEEYQKTVQEQAATKDVLLMAKNRLFQFYHPEPRPTW
;
A
#
# COMPACT_ATOMS: atom_id res chain seq x y z
N MET A 1 -47.99 -35.83 31.96
CA MET A 1 -48.44 -37.13 31.40
C MET A 1 -47.57 -38.22 32.00
N ALA A 2 -48.10 -39.43 32.19
CA ALA A 2 -47.50 -40.53 32.98
C ALA A 2 -47.27 -40.16 34.47
N ALA A 3 -47.60 -40.96 35.50
CA ALA A 3 -47.72 -42.41 35.68
C ALA A 3 -46.35 -43.14 35.76
N ALA A 4 -46.08 -44.06 36.69
CA ALA A 4 -46.98 -44.65 37.70
C ALA A 4 -46.32 -44.94 39.06
N ASN A 5 -47.06 -44.63 40.12
CA ASN A 5 -47.22 -45.35 41.39
C ASN A 5 -46.22 -46.48 41.75
N MET A 6 -45.47 -46.25 42.83
CA MET A 6 -45.01 -47.32 43.72
C MET A 6 -46.08 -47.62 44.77
N ARG A 7 -46.33 -48.90 45.09
CA ARG A 7 -47.04 -49.36 46.31
C ARG A 7 -45.96 -49.87 47.30
N ILE A 8 -45.95 -49.62 48.61
CA ILE A 8 -47.01 -49.66 49.66
C ILE A 8 -47.49 -51.12 49.86
N PHE A 9 -47.46 -51.78 51.04
CA PHE A 9 -47.34 -51.38 52.45
C PHE A 9 -46.54 -52.45 53.26
N VAL A 10 -46.25 -52.12 54.53
CA VAL A 10 -45.94 -52.95 55.75
C VAL A 10 -44.44 -53.06 56.10
N VAL A 11 -43.86 -52.50 57.18
CA VAL A 11 -44.22 -52.10 58.58
C VAL A 11 -43.82 -53.14 59.65
N CYS A 12 -43.40 -52.63 60.83
CA CYS A 12 -42.79 -53.30 62.00
C CYS A 12 -41.33 -53.75 61.78
N VAL A 13 -40.28 -53.18 62.40
CA VAL A 13 -39.97 -52.72 63.78
C VAL A 13 -39.28 -53.81 64.63
N ALA A 14 -38.13 -53.40 65.20
CA ALA A 14 -37.05 -54.18 65.79
C ALA A 14 -37.37 -55.03 67.04
N LEU A 15 -36.53 -56.07 67.27
CA LEU A 15 -35.83 -56.48 68.50
C LEU A 15 -35.17 -57.87 68.20
N LEU A 16 -33.85 -58.03 68.08
CA LEU A 16 -32.77 -58.10 69.09
C LEU A 16 -32.72 -59.40 69.95
N PHE A 17 -31.52 -60.00 70.00
CA PHE A 17 -31.02 -61.14 70.81
C PHE A 17 -31.55 -62.56 70.55
N GLY A 18 -30.61 -63.53 70.45
CA GLY A 18 -30.86 -64.97 70.38
C GLY A 18 -29.93 -65.70 69.38
N PRO A 19 -29.00 -66.59 69.80
CA PRO A 19 -27.94 -67.12 68.91
C PRO A 19 -28.09 -68.60 68.50
N GLY A 20 -27.37 -68.98 67.43
CA GLY A 20 -26.80 -70.33 67.29
C GLY A 20 -27.11 -71.07 65.98
N TYR A 21 -26.17 -71.04 65.03
CA TYR A 21 -26.02 -72.07 63.99
C TYR A 21 -24.55 -72.37 63.69
N ALA A 22 -24.25 -73.62 63.34
CA ALA A 22 -22.89 -74.15 63.26
C ALA A 22 -22.17 -73.81 61.95
N THR A 23 -20.85 -73.73 62.02
CA THR A 23 -19.96 -73.47 60.89
C THR A 23 -19.83 -74.66 59.94
N LYS A 24 -19.87 -74.41 58.63
CA LYS A 24 -19.23 -75.29 57.63
C LYS A 24 -17.94 -74.65 57.15
N THR A 25 -16.82 -75.24 57.53
CA THR A 25 -15.47 -74.73 57.19
C THR A 25 -15.10 -75.08 55.75
N SER A 26 -14.72 -74.07 54.96
CA SER A 26 -13.99 -74.27 53.70
C SER A 26 -12.51 -74.00 53.95
N THR A 27 -11.63 -74.97 53.67
CA THR A 27 -10.21 -74.91 53.99
C THR A 27 -9.38 -74.33 52.84
N ALA A 28 -9.02 -73.05 52.94
CA ALA A 28 -8.11 -72.40 52.00
C ALA A 28 -6.68 -72.98 52.12
N VAL A 29 -6.13 -73.48 51.01
CA VAL A 29 -4.78 -74.08 51.00
C VAL A 29 -3.69 -73.01 50.98
N ALA A 30 -3.20 -72.72 52.18
CA ALA A 30 -1.80 -72.45 52.51
C ALA A 30 -0.85 -72.21 51.32
N ALA A 31 -0.54 -70.94 51.03
CA ALA A 31 0.33 -70.57 49.91
C ALA A 31 1.82 -70.80 50.23
N ASN A 32 2.41 -71.84 49.64
CA ASN A 32 3.85 -72.13 49.66
C ASN A 32 4.67 -70.88 49.20
N PRO A 33 5.76 -70.49 49.89
CA PRO A 33 6.55 -69.32 49.51
C PRO A 33 7.08 -69.31 48.07
N ILE A 34 7.35 -70.47 47.46
CA ILE A 34 7.80 -70.51 46.06
C ILE A 34 6.65 -70.26 45.08
N ARG A 35 5.38 -70.54 45.45
CA ARG A 35 4.24 -69.99 44.71
C ARG A 35 4.19 -68.47 44.78
N LYS A 36 4.60 -67.83 45.89
CA LYS A 36 4.70 -66.36 45.94
C LYS A 36 5.74 -65.82 44.97
N VAL A 37 6.88 -66.51 44.80
CA VAL A 37 7.90 -66.16 43.79
C VAL A 37 7.37 -66.36 42.37
N VAL A 38 6.75 -67.51 42.07
CA VAL A 38 6.14 -67.79 40.75
C VAL A 38 5.06 -66.76 40.41
N THR A 39 4.11 -66.48 41.31
CA THR A 39 3.05 -65.48 41.10
C THR A 39 3.61 -64.05 41.01
N MET A 40 4.74 -63.76 41.65
CA MET A 40 5.45 -62.49 41.47
C MET A 40 6.08 -62.38 40.07
N MET A 41 6.75 -63.43 39.58
CA MET A 41 7.31 -63.44 38.21
C MET A 41 6.22 -63.43 37.13
N GLN A 42 5.08 -64.08 37.37
CA GLN A 42 3.91 -63.98 36.49
C GLN A 42 3.37 -62.54 36.43
N LYS A 43 3.24 -61.87 37.58
CA LYS A 43 2.85 -60.45 37.64
C LYS A 43 3.90 -59.50 37.02
N MET A 44 5.18 -59.88 37.03
CA MET A 44 6.20 -59.16 36.26
C MET A 44 5.96 -59.33 34.75
N SER A 45 5.66 -60.53 34.26
CA SER A 45 5.27 -60.75 32.84
C SER A 45 4.07 -59.90 32.45
N GLU A 46 2.95 -60.00 33.18
CA GLU A 46 1.73 -59.21 32.95
C GLU A 46 2.01 -57.70 32.92
N LYS A 47 2.95 -57.24 33.75
CA LYS A 47 3.32 -55.83 33.84
C LYS A 47 4.25 -55.38 32.72
N ILE A 48 5.25 -56.19 32.37
CA ILE A 48 6.16 -55.92 31.24
C ILE A 48 5.39 -55.93 29.91
N GLU A 49 4.32 -56.73 29.82
CA GLU A 49 3.35 -56.69 28.72
C GLU A 49 2.55 -55.36 28.71
N GLN A 50 2.06 -54.88 29.86
CA GLN A 50 1.42 -53.56 29.96
C GLN A 50 2.36 -52.38 29.64
N GLU A 51 3.60 -52.40 30.15
CA GLU A 51 4.68 -51.47 29.77
C GLU A 51 5.08 -51.61 28.29
N GLY A 52 4.71 -52.71 27.64
CA GLY A 52 4.78 -52.91 26.20
C GLY A 52 3.69 -52.16 25.44
N GLU A 53 2.44 -52.30 25.86
CA GLU A 53 1.30 -51.63 25.25
C GLU A 53 1.35 -50.10 25.44
N SER A 54 1.66 -49.59 26.64
CA SER A 54 1.72 -48.15 26.92
C SER A 54 2.88 -47.46 26.18
N GLY A 55 4.07 -48.07 26.23
CA GLY A 55 5.23 -47.56 25.49
C GLY A 55 5.01 -47.59 23.98
N LYS A 56 4.24 -48.56 23.46
CA LYS A 56 3.90 -48.63 22.03
C LYS A 56 2.90 -47.54 21.62
N ASP A 57 1.85 -47.31 22.41
CA ASP A 57 0.90 -46.21 22.18
C ASP A 57 1.60 -44.84 22.19
N LEU A 58 2.61 -44.65 23.06
CA LEU A 58 3.46 -43.46 23.05
C LEU A 58 4.40 -43.39 21.83
N TYR A 59 5.02 -44.50 21.43
CA TYR A 59 5.85 -44.55 20.22
C TYR A 59 5.05 -44.29 18.93
N ASP A 60 3.89 -44.92 18.76
CA ASP A 60 3.02 -44.73 17.60
C ASP A 60 2.51 -43.27 17.52
N LYS A 61 2.25 -42.61 18.66
CA LYS A 61 1.95 -41.17 18.73
C LYS A 61 3.14 -40.29 18.37
N PHE A 62 4.33 -40.59 18.90
CA PHE A 62 5.55 -39.86 18.58
C PHE A 62 5.88 -39.96 17.09
N MET A 63 5.77 -41.15 16.50
CA MET A 63 5.99 -41.37 15.06
C MET A 63 4.89 -40.77 14.18
N CYS A 64 3.67 -40.58 14.70
CA CYS A 64 2.62 -39.82 14.03
C CYS A 64 2.97 -38.33 13.96
N HIS A 65 3.34 -37.72 15.09
CA HIS A 65 3.80 -36.32 15.17
C HIS A 65 5.05 -36.08 14.31
N CYS A 66 6.06 -36.95 14.38
CA CYS A 66 7.22 -36.94 13.49
C CYS A 66 6.81 -36.88 12.01
N LYS A 67 5.83 -37.69 11.58
CA LYS A 67 5.39 -37.72 10.17
C LYS A 67 4.61 -36.46 9.78
N SER A 68 3.69 -35.97 10.61
CA SER A 68 2.91 -34.77 10.27
C SER A 68 3.78 -33.53 10.18
N GLU A 69 4.67 -33.32 11.16
CA GLU A 69 5.62 -32.20 11.15
C GLU A 69 6.52 -32.26 9.90
N LEU A 70 7.13 -33.41 9.61
CA LEU A 70 8.04 -33.56 8.47
C LEU A 70 7.30 -33.47 7.12
N GLU A 71 6.00 -33.79 7.05
CA GLU A 71 5.16 -33.54 5.87
C GLU A 71 4.87 -32.03 5.69
N ASP A 72 4.48 -31.34 6.76
CA ASP A 72 4.11 -29.92 6.71
C ASP A 72 5.34 -29.00 6.51
N PHE A 73 6.50 -29.31 7.11
CA PHE A 73 7.77 -28.65 6.80
C PHE A 73 8.17 -28.83 5.33
N ASN A 74 7.93 -30.01 4.72
CA ASN A 74 8.20 -30.22 3.29
C ASN A 74 7.25 -29.43 2.39
N LYS A 75 5.97 -29.26 2.76
CA LYS A 75 5.02 -28.39 2.03
C LYS A 75 5.48 -26.95 2.05
N GLY A 76 5.74 -26.40 3.25
CA GLY A 76 6.22 -25.02 3.41
C GLY A 76 7.52 -24.77 2.65
N LYS A 77 8.48 -25.71 2.71
CA LYS A 77 9.71 -25.65 1.92
C LYS A 77 9.44 -25.59 0.42
N ALA A 78 8.54 -26.42 -0.11
CA ALA A 78 8.19 -26.42 -1.53
C ALA A 78 7.48 -25.13 -1.97
N GLU A 79 6.66 -24.54 -1.10
CA GLU A 79 6.02 -23.24 -1.34
C GLU A 79 7.06 -22.09 -1.37
N PHE A 80 8.02 -22.07 -0.45
CA PHE A 80 9.13 -21.11 -0.47
C PHE A 80 10.04 -21.29 -1.69
N GLU A 81 10.43 -22.52 -2.05
CA GLU A 81 11.24 -22.80 -3.26
C GLU A 81 10.49 -22.42 -4.55
N ALA A 82 9.16 -22.43 -4.57
CA ALA A 82 8.33 -21.93 -5.67
C ALA A 82 8.09 -20.41 -5.64
N ALA A 83 8.37 -19.73 -4.51
CA ALA A 83 8.24 -18.28 -4.35
C ALA A 83 9.53 -17.53 -4.74
N VAL A 84 10.71 -18.04 -4.37
CA VAL A 84 12.02 -17.45 -4.72
C VAL A 84 12.17 -17.04 -6.19
N PRO A 85 11.89 -17.90 -7.21
CA PRO A 85 12.04 -17.50 -8.61
C PRO A 85 11.02 -16.45 -9.09
N LYS A 86 9.91 -16.25 -8.36
CA LYS A 86 8.99 -15.12 -8.62
C LYS A 86 9.61 -13.83 -8.11
N LEU A 87 10.07 -13.80 -6.85
CA LEU A 87 10.76 -12.65 -6.27
C LEU A 87 11.98 -12.23 -7.12
N GLU A 88 12.77 -13.18 -7.64
CA GLU A 88 13.88 -12.90 -8.56
C GLU A 88 13.40 -12.24 -9.88
N SER A 89 12.30 -12.72 -10.46
CA SER A 89 11.67 -12.14 -11.66
C SER A 89 11.11 -10.75 -11.41
N ASP A 90 10.46 -10.54 -10.26
CA ASP A 90 9.84 -9.27 -9.88
C ASP A 90 10.91 -8.22 -9.54
N ILE A 91 11.99 -8.61 -8.86
CA ILE A 91 13.20 -7.80 -8.66
C ILE A 91 13.81 -7.39 -10.00
N SER A 92 14.04 -8.33 -10.93
CA SER A 92 14.58 -8.02 -12.25
C SER A 92 13.67 -7.09 -13.06
N THR A 93 12.36 -7.19 -12.87
CA THR A 93 11.36 -6.32 -13.52
C THR A 93 11.39 -4.91 -12.93
N ALA A 94 11.46 -4.79 -11.60
CA ALA A 94 11.58 -3.51 -10.91
C ALA A 94 12.90 -2.78 -11.26
N GLU A 95 14.03 -3.48 -11.34
CA GLU A 95 15.30 -2.90 -11.77
C GLU A 95 15.25 -2.36 -13.21
N ALA A 96 14.63 -3.10 -14.13
CA ALA A 96 14.42 -2.64 -15.50
C ALA A 96 13.53 -1.39 -15.56
N GLN A 97 12.42 -1.36 -14.81
CA GLN A 97 11.53 -0.20 -14.73
C GLN A 97 12.20 1.04 -14.10
N ILE A 98 13.02 0.86 -13.06
CA ILE A 98 13.80 1.95 -12.44
C ILE A 98 14.83 2.50 -13.42
N SER A 99 15.50 1.64 -14.19
CA SER A 99 16.44 2.06 -15.24
C SER A 99 15.73 2.87 -16.33
N GLN A 100 14.60 2.38 -16.83
CA GLN A 100 13.77 3.07 -17.84
C GLN A 100 13.29 4.44 -17.32
N LEU A 101 12.66 4.49 -16.14
CA LEU A 101 12.16 5.76 -15.58
C LEU A 101 13.28 6.77 -15.31
N SER A 102 14.48 6.30 -14.93
CA SER A 102 15.64 7.18 -14.77
C SER A 102 16.05 7.82 -16.11
N GLN A 103 16.11 7.04 -17.18
CA GLN A 103 16.42 7.55 -18.53
C GLN A 103 15.34 8.49 -19.06
N GLU A 104 14.06 8.17 -18.81
CA GLU A 104 12.93 9.03 -19.20
C GLU A 104 12.92 10.38 -18.45
N ILE A 105 13.34 10.42 -17.18
CA ILE A 105 13.46 11.67 -16.41
C ILE A 105 14.58 12.54 -17.00
N GLU A 106 15.76 11.98 -17.26
CA GLU A 106 16.87 12.75 -17.85
C GLU A 106 16.54 13.27 -19.26
N ALA A 107 15.83 12.49 -20.08
CA ALA A 107 15.33 12.95 -21.38
C ALA A 107 14.38 14.16 -21.23
N GLN A 108 13.41 14.09 -20.31
CA GLN A 108 12.47 15.20 -20.09
C GLN A 108 13.13 16.44 -19.46
N ARG A 109 14.22 16.28 -18.70
CA ARG A 109 15.03 17.42 -18.23
C ARG A 109 15.73 18.13 -19.39
N ALA A 110 16.22 17.39 -20.38
CA ALA A 110 16.78 17.99 -21.59
C ALA A 110 15.71 18.72 -22.42
N ASP A 111 14.49 18.16 -22.51
CA ASP A 111 13.35 18.83 -23.15
C ASP A 111 12.92 20.11 -22.41
N GLU A 112 12.97 20.09 -21.07
CA GLU A 112 12.72 21.27 -20.22
C GLU A 112 13.77 22.38 -20.48
N GLU A 113 15.06 22.01 -20.47
CA GLU A 113 16.16 22.94 -20.73
C GLU A 113 16.06 23.53 -22.14
N ALA A 114 15.84 22.70 -23.17
CA ALA A 114 15.64 23.14 -24.55
C ALA A 114 14.43 24.09 -24.70
N THR A 115 13.36 23.85 -23.95
CA THR A 115 12.16 24.71 -23.91
C THR A 115 12.48 26.08 -23.29
N VAL A 116 13.13 26.09 -22.13
CA VAL A 116 13.60 27.30 -21.45
C VAL A 116 14.56 28.11 -22.33
N ASP A 117 15.47 27.45 -23.02
CA ASP A 117 16.40 28.09 -23.96
C ASP A 117 15.71 28.62 -25.22
N SER A 118 14.61 27.99 -25.66
CA SER A 118 13.77 28.53 -26.72
C SER A 118 13.05 29.82 -26.28
N MET A 119 12.57 29.88 -25.03
CA MET A 119 11.97 31.09 -24.44
C MET A 119 12.98 32.24 -24.34
N LYS A 120 14.22 31.95 -23.90
CA LYS A 120 15.32 32.94 -23.89
C LYS A 120 15.60 33.50 -25.28
N ARG A 121 15.72 32.62 -26.30
CA ARG A 121 15.96 33.03 -27.69
C ARG A 121 14.84 33.89 -28.25
N ALA A 122 13.58 33.52 -28.02
CA ALA A 122 12.42 34.31 -28.44
C ALA A 122 12.43 35.71 -27.80
N GLY A 123 12.67 35.81 -26.49
CA GLY A 123 12.75 37.11 -25.80
C GLY A 123 13.91 38.00 -26.29
N VAL A 124 15.06 37.40 -26.60
CA VAL A 124 16.21 38.13 -27.17
C VAL A 124 15.95 38.64 -28.60
N GLU A 125 15.16 37.93 -29.40
CA GLU A 125 14.78 38.42 -30.74
C GLU A 125 13.74 39.55 -30.63
N ARG A 126 12.71 39.34 -29.80
CA ARG A 126 11.63 40.32 -29.59
C ARG A 126 12.13 41.66 -29.04
N GLU A 127 13.16 41.66 -28.19
CA GLU A 127 13.82 42.89 -27.71
C GLU A 127 14.47 43.68 -28.87
N LYS A 128 15.06 43.00 -29.86
CA LYS A 128 15.62 43.65 -31.06
C LYS A 128 14.52 44.20 -31.95
N GLU A 129 13.48 43.42 -32.19
CA GLU A 129 12.31 43.81 -33.00
C GLU A 129 11.65 45.06 -32.42
N HIS A 130 11.41 45.07 -31.10
CA HIS A 130 10.92 46.25 -30.38
C HIS A 130 11.89 47.44 -30.47
N THR A 131 13.20 47.22 -30.36
CA THR A 131 14.20 48.30 -30.51
C THR A 131 14.15 48.92 -31.90
N VAL A 132 14.11 48.12 -32.97
CA VAL A 132 14.00 48.59 -34.36
C VAL A 132 12.70 49.38 -34.57
N TYR A 133 11.57 48.83 -34.12
CA TYR A 133 10.27 49.50 -34.16
C TYR A 133 10.28 50.85 -33.42
N VAL A 134 10.88 50.92 -32.22
CA VAL A 134 10.99 52.17 -31.45
C VAL A 134 11.86 53.20 -32.18
N ASP A 135 12.97 52.79 -32.80
CA ASP A 135 13.83 53.67 -33.59
C ASP A 135 13.11 54.18 -34.86
N GLU A 136 12.46 53.30 -35.63
CA GLU A 136 11.73 53.64 -36.86
C GLU A 136 10.55 54.58 -36.59
N VAL A 137 9.72 54.26 -35.60
CA VAL A 137 8.58 55.09 -35.19
C VAL A 137 9.04 56.41 -34.57
N THR A 138 10.22 56.47 -33.95
CA THR A 138 10.84 57.73 -33.49
C THR A 138 11.40 58.56 -34.66
N GLU A 139 11.96 57.92 -35.69
CA GLU A 139 12.38 58.61 -36.92
C GLU A 139 11.16 59.26 -37.60
N LEU A 140 10.10 58.48 -37.84
CA LEU A 140 8.85 58.92 -38.46
C LEU A 140 8.15 60.03 -37.65
N LYS A 141 8.00 59.87 -36.33
CA LYS A 141 7.38 60.91 -35.47
C LYS A 141 8.24 62.20 -35.46
N GLY A 142 9.56 62.10 -35.57
CA GLY A 142 10.45 63.24 -35.76
C GLY A 142 10.35 63.90 -37.14
N ASP A 143 10.09 63.13 -38.21
CA ASP A 143 9.93 63.61 -39.57
C ASP A 143 8.58 64.29 -39.80
N ILE A 144 7.50 63.72 -39.26
CA ILE A 144 6.18 64.38 -39.15
C ILE A 144 6.33 65.71 -38.43
N GLY A 145 7.04 65.75 -37.28
CA GLY A 145 7.31 66.96 -36.52
C GLY A 145 8.12 68.03 -37.29
N ALA A 146 9.01 67.61 -38.19
CA ALA A 146 9.73 68.53 -39.07
C ALA A 146 8.82 69.14 -40.15
N ILE A 147 7.90 68.35 -40.73
CA ILE A 147 6.90 68.86 -41.68
C ILE A 147 5.88 69.78 -40.98
N ASP A 148 5.40 69.42 -39.78
CA ASP A 148 4.48 70.25 -38.98
C ASP A 148 5.07 71.64 -38.64
N GLN A 149 6.40 71.75 -38.58
CA GLN A 149 7.11 73.02 -38.40
C GLN A 149 7.41 73.73 -39.72
N ALA A 150 7.43 73.02 -40.85
CA ALA A 150 7.63 73.57 -42.18
C ALA A 150 6.37 74.24 -42.74
N ILE A 151 5.19 73.61 -42.60
CA ILE A 151 3.93 74.08 -43.20
C ILE A 151 3.58 75.53 -42.77
N PRO A 152 3.66 75.92 -41.48
CA PRO A 152 3.39 77.30 -41.07
C PRO A 152 4.40 78.31 -41.66
N ALA A 153 5.68 77.94 -41.73
CA ALA A 153 6.72 78.79 -42.32
C ALA A 153 6.51 79.01 -43.83
N LEU A 154 5.96 78.00 -44.53
CA LEU A 154 5.55 78.13 -45.93
C LEU A 154 4.33 79.05 -46.09
N ASP A 155 3.34 78.95 -45.20
CA ASP A 155 2.17 79.85 -45.22
C ASP A 155 2.56 81.32 -44.94
N GLU A 156 3.49 81.58 -44.02
CA GLU A 156 4.04 82.92 -43.77
C GLU A 156 4.82 83.46 -44.98
N ALA A 157 5.66 82.63 -45.62
CA ALA A 157 6.40 83.02 -46.81
C ALA A 157 5.47 83.34 -47.99
N ASN A 158 4.43 82.53 -48.20
CA ASN A 158 3.43 82.68 -49.26
C ASN A 158 2.58 83.98 -49.11
N GLN A 159 2.43 84.49 -47.89
CA GLN A 159 1.70 85.73 -47.59
C GLN A 159 2.53 87.02 -47.84
N GLY A 160 3.73 86.91 -48.41
CA GLY A 160 4.51 88.05 -48.93
C GLY A 160 5.77 88.42 -48.14
N ALA A 161 6.09 87.71 -47.05
CA ALA A 161 7.33 87.93 -46.27
C ALA A 161 8.62 87.62 -47.06
N PHE A 162 8.50 86.84 -48.15
CA PHE A 162 9.55 86.35 -49.06
C PHE A 162 10.59 87.41 -49.54
N VAL A 163 10.22 88.70 -49.55
CA VAL A 163 11.03 89.78 -50.16
C VAL A 163 12.04 90.42 -49.19
N GLN A 164 11.89 90.25 -47.86
CA GLN A 164 12.77 90.89 -46.86
C GLN A 164 13.55 89.93 -45.96
N THR A 165 13.01 88.74 -45.73
CA THR A 165 13.71 87.65 -45.01
C THR A 165 13.75 86.43 -45.90
N GLY A 166 14.96 85.93 -46.19
CA GLY A 166 15.20 84.88 -47.18
C GLY A 166 14.43 83.59 -46.92
N HIS A 167 14.30 82.76 -47.96
CA HIS A 167 13.31 81.68 -48.17
C HIS A 167 13.12 80.63 -47.04
N LEU A 168 13.97 80.61 -46.02
CA LEU A 168 13.96 79.66 -44.90
C LEU A 168 14.11 80.35 -43.52
N ALA A 169 13.85 81.65 -43.40
CA ALA A 169 14.21 82.46 -42.21
C ALA A 169 13.59 82.01 -40.87
N GLY A 170 12.48 81.26 -40.89
CA GLY A 170 11.87 80.65 -39.69
C GLY A 170 12.39 79.24 -39.35
N LEU A 171 13.14 78.60 -40.24
CA LEU A 171 13.61 77.22 -40.10
C LEU A 171 15.09 77.16 -39.73
N SER A 172 15.40 76.46 -38.64
CA SER A 172 16.79 76.15 -38.28
C SER A 172 17.38 75.16 -39.28
N LYS A 173 18.71 75.23 -39.48
CA LYS A 173 19.41 74.35 -40.42
C LYS A 173 19.08 72.86 -40.20
N LYS A 174 18.95 72.40 -38.95
CA LYS A 174 18.60 71.00 -38.63
C LYS A 174 17.22 70.58 -39.16
N GLN A 175 16.24 71.49 -39.20
CA GLN A 175 14.94 71.21 -39.80
C GLN A 175 15.05 71.13 -41.32
N VAL A 176 15.83 72.02 -41.95
CA VAL A 176 16.10 71.96 -43.41
C VAL A 176 16.84 70.67 -43.78
N ASP A 177 17.89 70.30 -43.03
CA ASP A 177 18.65 69.06 -43.23
C ASP A 177 17.73 67.82 -43.08
N ARG A 178 16.81 67.79 -42.10
CA ARG A 178 15.83 66.69 -41.94
C ARG A 178 14.76 66.70 -43.04
N LEU A 179 14.26 67.87 -43.46
CA LEU A 179 13.31 67.97 -44.59
C LEU A 179 13.94 67.48 -45.89
N GLN A 180 15.22 67.77 -46.14
CA GLN A 180 15.96 67.21 -47.29
C GLN A 180 16.07 65.68 -47.20
N HIS A 181 16.29 65.12 -46.00
CA HIS A 181 16.29 63.67 -45.78
C HIS A 181 14.90 63.05 -46.05
N VAL A 182 13.84 63.63 -45.49
CA VAL A 182 12.44 63.25 -45.66
C VAL A 182 12.00 63.26 -47.12
N VAL A 183 12.35 64.32 -47.87
CA VAL A 183 12.10 64.41 -49.31
C VAL A 183 12.91 63.35 -50.06
N SER A 184 14.16 63.09 -49.66
CA SER A 184 15.03 62.10 -50.31
C SER A 184 14.60 60.64 -50.07
N LYS A 185 14.07 60.32 -48.88
CA LYS A 185 13.61 58.97 -48.48
C LYS A 185 12.21 58.63 -49.01
N SER A 186 11.43 59.64 -49.38
CA SER A 186 10.04 59.50 -49.83
C SER A 186 9.88 58.66 -51.12
N LYS A 187 8.85 57.80 -51.15
CA LYS A 187 8.46 56.99 -52.33
C LYS A 187 7.36 57.65 -53.16
N SER A 188 6.55 58.51 -52.55
CA SER A 188 5.33 59.10 -53.12
C SER A 188 5.56 60.40 -53.90
N VAL A 189 6.68 61.07 -53.65
CA VAL A 189 7.14 62.27 -54.36
C VAL A 189 7.81 61.81 -55.66
N THR A 190 7.35 62.27 -56.82
CA THR A 190 7.97 61.87 -58.10
C THR A 190 9.34 62.53 -58.26
N GLU A 191 10.18 62.04 -59.19
CA GLU A 191 11.56 62.54 -59.29
C GLU A 191 11.65 64.01 -59.73
N SER A 192 10.68 64.50 -60.52
CA SER A 192 10.53 65.93 -60.81
C SER A 192 10.19 66.73 -59.55
N ASP A 193 9.28 66.21 -58.73
CA ASP A 193 8.81 66.87 -57.51
C ASP A 193 9.92 66.92 -56.46
N ARG A 194 10.70 65.85 -56.36
CA ARG A 194 11.92 65.75 -55.54
C ARG A 194 12.91 66.83 -55.93
N GLN A 195 13.11 67.06 -57.24
CA GLN A 195 13.99 68.12 -57.74
C GLN A 195 13.46 69.54 -57.44
N VAL A 196 12.14 69.76 -57.52
CA VAL A 196 11.50 71.03 -57.11
C VAL A 196 11.65 71.27 -55.61
N LEU A 197 11.36 70.27 -54.77
CA LEU A 197 11.48 70.33 -53.32
C LEU A 197 12.94 70.55 -52.88
N THR A 198 13.91 69.83 -53.47
CA THR A 198 15.33 70.02 -53.16
C THR A 198 15.81 71.41 -53.58
N SER A 199 15.48 71.89 -54.79
CA SER A 199 15.88 73.23 -55.22
C SER A 199 15.20 74.36 -54.42
N PHE A 200 13.99 74.12 -53.90
CA PHE A 200 13.34 75.00 -52.93
C PHE A 200 14.09 75.03 -51.59
N LEU A 201 14.44 73.85 -51.03
CA LEU A 201 15.22 73.72 -49.79
C LEU A 201 16.67 74.21 -49.92
N GLU A 202 17.20 74.33 -51.15
CA GLU A 202 18.46 75.01 -51.46
C GLU A 202 18.30 76.54 -51.67
N GLY A 203 17.07 77.07 -51.64
CA GLY A 203 16.78 78.50 -51.81
C GLY A 203 16.90 79.03 -53.23
N LYS A 204 16.64 78.21 -54.26
CA LYS A 204 16.84 78.53 -55.68
C LYS A 204 15.55 78.74 -56.49
N VAL A 205 14.38 78.79 -55.83
CA VAL A 205 13.05 78.74 -56.46
C VAL A 205 12.30 80.07 -56.31
N GLU A 206 11.72 80.56 -57.41
CA GLU A 206 10.86 81.76 -57.41
C GLU A 206 9.46 81.48 -56.83
N ALA A 207 8.80 82.53 -56.33
CA ALA A 207 7.65 82.42 -55.41
C ALA A 207 6.37 81.72 -55.93
N GLN A 208 6.32 81.27 -57.19
CA GLN A 208 5.12 80.65 -57.77
C GLN A 208 4.90 79.18 -57.35
N GLY A 209 5.92 78.48 -56.82
CA GLY A 209 5.83 77.06 -56.46
C GLY A 209 5.42 76.74 -55.00
N ILE A 210 5.26 77.74 -54.13
CA ILE A 210 5.17 77.53 -52.67
C ILE A 210 3.93 76.72 -52.26
N GLY A 211 2.78 76.95 -52.90
CA GLY A 211 1.54 76.22 -52.62
C GLY A 211 1.58 74.74 -53.04
N GLU A 212 2.32 74.43 -54.10
CA GLU A 212 2.52 73.05 -54.58
C GLU A 212 3.46 72.27 -53.65
N VAL A 213 4.58 72.90 -53.26
CA VAL A 213 5.50 72.41 -52.21
C VAL A 213 4.78 72.12 -50.89
N LYS A 214 3.87 73.02 -50.44
CA LYS A 214 3.05 72.79 -49.25
C LYS A 214 2.14 71.56 -49.43
N GLY A 215 1.41 71.46 -50.55
CA GLY A 215 0.52 70.33 -50.81
C GLY A 215 1.23 68.98 -50.84
N MET A 216 2.43 68.92 -51.41
CA MET A 216 3.29 67.72 -51.39
C MET A 216 3.67 67.31 -49.96
N LEU A 217 4.06 68.27 -49.13
CA LEU A 217 4.42 68.03 -47.72
C LEU A 217 3.20 67.62 -46.88
N GLU A 218 2.03 68.20 -47.12
CA GLU A 218 0.77 67.79 -46.47
C GLU A 218 0.37 66.34 -46.84
N VAL A 219 0.53 65.95 -48.11
CA VAL A 219 0.33 64.56 -48.56
C VAL A 219 1.33 63.62 -47.88
N GLN A 220 2.64 63.93 -47.94
CA GLN A 220 3.67 63.09 -47.33
C GLN A 220 3.49 62.94 -45.80
N ARG A 221 3.15 64.03 -45.11
CA ARG A 221 2.76 64.00 -43.69
C ARG A 221 1.56 63.09 -43.45
N GLY A 222 0.54 63.19 -44.30
CA GLY A 222 -0.66 62.36 -44.26
C GLY A 222 -0.44 60.90 -44.65
N GLU A 223 0.74 60.53 -45.17
CA GLU A 223 1.17 59.16 -45.43
C GLU A 223 2.03 58.62 -44.29
N MET A 224 3.05 59.35 -43.83
CA MET A 224 3.85 58.95 -42.65
C MET A 224 2.98 58.83 -41.39
N ALA A 225 1.95 59.66 -41.23
CA ALA A 225 0.97 59.54 -40.14
C ALA A 225 0.03 58.33 -40.28
N LYS A 226 -0.07 57.71 -41.47
CA LYS A 226 -0.73 56.40 -41.66
C LYS A 226 0.25 55.26 -41.45
N GLU A 227 1.49 55.41 -41.88
CA GLU A 227 2.61 54.46 -41.69
C GLU A 227 2.77 54.19 -40.18
N VAL A 228 2.94 55.22 -39.36
CA VAL A 228 2.92 55.11 -37.89
C VAL A 228 1.69 54.38 -37.33
N VAL A 229 0.50 54.58 -37.90
CA VAL A 229 -0.76 53.93 -37.45
C VAL A 229 -0.94 52.51 -38.00
N VAL A 230 -0.10 52.10 -38.96
CA VAL A 230 0.08 50.71 -39.39
C VAL A 230 1.12 50.06 -38.48
N ASP A 231 2.27 50.70 -38.27
CA ASP A 231 3.37 50.21 -37.44
C ASP A 231 2.91 50.00 -35.98
N ASP A 232 2.26 51.00 -35.37
CA ASP A 232 1.66 50.92 -34.02
C ASP A 232 0.65 49.73 -33.93
N LYS A 233 0.09 49.24 -35.06
CA LYS A 233 -0.83 48.08 -35.13
C LYS A 233 -0.17 46.77 -35.54
N GLU A 234 1.01 46.78 -36.13
CA GLU A 234 1.78 45.56 -36.42
C GLU A 234 2.52 45.14 -35.15
N GLU A 235 3.16 46.10 -34.47
CA GLU A 235 3.74 45.92 -33.12
C GLU A 235 2.72 45.32 -32.12
N VAL A 236 1.47 45.79 -32.09
CA VAL A 236 0.45 45.22 -31.19
C VAL A 236 0.11 43.77 -31.54
N LYS A 237 0.16 43.36 -32.82
CA LYS A 237 0.01 41.94 -33.20
C LYS A 237 1.22 41.14 -32.73
N ASP A 238 2.43 41.66 -32.93
CA ASP A 238 3.67 40.94 -32.64
C ASP A 238 3.92 40.82 -31.13
N VAL A 239 3.53 41.82 -30.33
CA VAL A 239 3.38 41.70 -28.87
C VAL A 239 2.42 40.57 -28.51
N ASN A 240 1.21 40.54 -29.10
CA ASN A 240 0.22 39.52 -28.78
C ASN A 240 0.67 38.10 -29.20
N ILE A 241 1.30 37.95 -30.37
CA ILE A 241 1.86 36.68 -30.86
C ILE A 241 3.01 36.23 -29.95
N PHE A 242 3.87 37.15 -29.50
CA PHE A 242 4.93 36.86 -28.55
C PHE A 242 4.38 36.45 -27.18
N GLU A 243 3.35 37.15 -26.66
CA GLU A 243 2.65 36.74 -25.44
C GLU A 243 2.03 35.34 -25.59
N GLU A 244 1.34 35.05 -26.68
CA GLU A 244 0.76 33.72 -26.92
C GLU A 244 1.84 32.63 -26.97
N LEU A 245 2.97 32.88 -27.66
CA LEU A 245 4.10 31.96 -27.75
C LEU A 245 4.74 31.71 -26.37
N MET A 246 4.99 32.77 -25.60
CA MET A 246 5.59 32.68 -24.27
C MET A 246 4.65 32.02 -23.25
N ASN A 247 3.34 32.30 -23.33
CA ASN A 247 2.33 31.58 -22.57
C ASN A 247 2.33 30.10 -22.97
N ALA A 248 2.29 29.76 -24.26
CA ALA A 248 2.31 28.38 -24.74
C ALA A 248 3.55 27.60 -24.24
N LYS A 249 4.74 28.20 -24.35
CA LYS A 249 6.00 27.60 -23.85
C LYS A 249 6.05 27.50 -22.33
N THR A 250 5.43 28.43 -21.60
CA THR A 250 5.29 28.32 -20.13
C THR A 250 4.36 27.15 -19.75
N ASN A 251 3.23 26.97 -20.45
CA ASN A 251 2.34 25.81 -20.24
C ASN A 251 3.06 24.48 -20.55
N GLU A 252 3.90 24.46 -21.58
CA GLU A 252 4.72 23.30 -21.95
C GLU A 252 5.74 22.97 -20.85
N LYS A 253 6.46 23.96 -20.33
CA LYS A 253 7.38 23.79 -19.19
C LYS A 253 6.66 23.28 -17.94
N GLU A 254 5.55 23.90 -17.53
CA GLU A 254 4.75 23.44 -16.38
C GLU A 254 4.32 21.96 -16.55
N THR A 255 3.92 21.56 -17.77
CA THR A 255 3.48 20.19 -18.05
C THR A 255 4.64 19.20 -17.98
N ILE A 256 5.85 19.61 -18.41
CA ILE A 256 7.08 18.83 -18.28
C ILE A 256 7.46 18.70 -16.79
N GLU A 257 7.44 19.80 -16.02
CA GLU A 257 7.70 19.79 -14.58
C GLU A 257 6.74 18.87 -13.81
N GLU A 258 5.42 18.95 -14.04
CA GLU A 258 4.44 18.04 -13.43
C GLU A 258 4.73 16.57 -13.81
N THR A 259 5.09 16.30 -15.07
CA THR A 259 5.40 14.93 -15.53
C THR A 259 6.70 14.39 -14.93
N ILE A 260 7.72 15.23 -14.75
CA ILE A 260 8.98 14.87 -14.08
C ILE A 260 8.71 14.56 -12.60
N ALA A 261 7.89 15.36 -11.91
CA ALA A 261 7.49 15.09 -10.52
C ALA A 261 6.77 13.74 -10.37
N ASP A 262 5.72 13.49 -11.17
CA ASP A 262 4.97 12.22 -11.18
C ASP A 262 5.89 11.01 -11.44
N LYS A 263 6.94 11.16 -12.28
CA LYS A 263 7.93 10.10 -12.53
C LYS A 263 8.93 9.92 -11.39
N ILE A 264 9.37 11.00 -10.74
CA ILE A 264 10.26 10.94 -9.57
C ILE A 264 9.58 10.22 -8.41
N ASP A 265 8.30 10.54 -8.13
CA ASP A 265 7.53 9.88 -7.07
C ASP A 265 7.36 8.38 -7.35
N ARG A 266 6.99 8.01 -8.60
CA ARG A 266 6.89 6.60 -9.03
C ARG A 266 8.23 5.85 -8.94
N LEU A 267 9.33 6.51 -9.32
CA LEU A 267 10.69 5.97 -9.19
C LEU A 267 11.09 5.81 -7.72
N GLY A 268 10.65 6.70 -6.83
CA GLY A 268 10.80 6.57 -5.39
C GLY A 268 10.09 5.33 -4.84
N ILE A 269 8.81 5.18 -5.16
CA ILE A 269 7.99 4.01 -4.77
C ILE A 269 8.62 2.70 -5.27
N LEU A 270 9.02 2.64 -6.55
CA LEU A 270 9.67 1.45 -7.11
C LEU A 270 11.01 1.14 -6.44
N LYS A 271 11.80 2.15 -6.05
CA LYS A 271 13.07 1.93 -5.32
C LYS A 271 12.85 1.42 -3.90
N VAL A 272 11.76 1.82 -3.23
CA VAL A 272 11.37 1.25 -1.93
C VAL A 272 10.95 -0.21 -2.10
N SER A 273 10.04 -0.49 -3.03
CA SER A 273 9.57 -1.86 -3.34
C SER A 273 10.72 -2.79 -3.75
N LEU A 274 11.71 -2.31 -4.51
CA LEU A 274 12.91 -3.09 -4.85
C LEU A 274 13.74 -3.47 -3.61
N VAL A 275 13.79 -2.61 -2.58
CA VAL A 275 14.49 -2.90 -1.32
C VAL A 275 13.68 -3.87 -0.46
N GLU A 276 12.34 -3.74 -0.44
CA GLU A 276 11.42 -4.65 0.24
C GLU A 276 11.50 -6.06 -0.35
N LEU A 277 11.33 -6.22 -1.66
CA LEU A 277 11.46 -7.51 -2.38
C LEU A 277 12.84 -8.17 -2.16
N LYS A 278 13.92 -7.37 -2.11
CA LYS A 278 15.28 -7.88 -1.79
C LYS A 278 15.45 -8.26 -0.32
N GLY A 279 14.69 -7.66 0.58
CA GLY A 279 14.56 -8.11 1.97
C GLY A 279 13.84 -9.44 2.04
N GLU A 280 12.65 -9.53 1.44
CA GLU A 280 11.82 -10.73 1.38
C GLU A 280 12.57 -11.93 0.78
N LEU A 281 13.23 -11.76 -0.37
CA LEU A 281 14.05 -12.81 -0.99
C LEU A 281 15.15 -13.31 -0.05
N LYS A 282 15.84 -12.38 0.64
CA LYS A 282 16.92 -12.72 1.57
C LYS A 282 16.38 -13.45 2.81
N ASP A 283 15.23 -13.02 3.34
CA ASP A 283 14.63 -13.64 4.51
C ASP A 283 13.93 -14.97 4.21
N ALA A 284 13.40 -15.16 2.99
CA ALA A 284 13.00 -16.46 2.48
C ALA A 284 14.19 -17.42 2.34
N GLN A 285 15.33 -16.96 1.78
CA GLN A 285 16.57 -17.76 1.76
C GLN A 285 17.06 -18.11 3.18
N ASN A 286 17.00 -17.17 4.11
CA ASN A 286 17.32 -17.39 5.53
C ASN A 286 16.34 -18.37 6.21
N ALA A 287 15.06 -18.38 5.83
CA ALA A 287 14.04 -19.30 6.33
C ALA A 287 14.31 -20.72 5.81
N ILE A 288 14.41 -20.92 4.49
CA ILE A 288 14.73 -22.21 3.86
C ILE A 288 15.99 -22.84 4.49
N SER A 289 17.03 -22.04 4.75
CA SER A 289 18.26 -22.54 5.39
C SER A 289 18.07 -22.96 6.85
N LYS A 290 17.18 -22.33 7.62
CA LYS A 290 16.86 -22.73 8.99
C LYS A 290 15.94 -23.95 9.02
N ASP A 291 14.95 -23.98 8.12
CA ASP A 291 13.98 -25.06 8.03
C ASP A 291 14.64 -26.37 7.58
N PHE A 292 15.63 -26.31 6.69
CA PHE A 292 16.49 -27.46 6.37
C PHE A 292 17.23 -27.99 7.62
N ASP A 293 17.75 -27.08 8.44
CA ASP A 293 18.48 -27.39 9.67
C ASP A 293 17.56 -27.92 10.79
N VAL A 294 16.28 -27.57 10.78
CA VAL A 294 15.22 -28.10 11.66
C VAL A 294 14.76 -29.48 11.16
N LEU A 295 14.43 -29.62 9.88
CA LEU A 295 13.98 -30.86 9.25
C LEU A 295 15.04 -31.97 9.39
N LYS A 296 16.32 -31.63 9.23
CA LYS A 296 17.44 -32.55 9.47
C LYS A 296 17.49 -33.05 10.92
N LYS A 297 17.41 -32.13 11.91
CA LYS A 297 17.41 -32.49 13.34
C LYS A 297 16.14 -33.26 13.74
N LEU A 298 15.01 -32.96 13.12
CA LEU A 298 13.75 -33.69 13.31
C LEU A 298 13.90 -35.13 12.81
N SER A 299 14.36 -35.34 11.57
CA SER A 299 14.64 -36.69 11.03
C SER A 299 15.60 -37.46 11.93
N GLU A 300 16.76 -36.88 12.29
CA GLU A 300 17.73 -37.49 13.19
C GLU A 300 17.13 -37.88 14.55
N THR A 301 16.18 -37.09 15.07
CA THR A 301 15.46 -37.39 16.32
C THR A 301 14.44 -38.53 16.12
N CYS A 302 13.70 -38.54 15.01
CA CYS A 302 12.74 -39.58 14.68
C CYS A 302 13.43 -40.94 14.45
N ASP A 303 14.51 -40.95 13.65
CA ASP A 303 15.33 -42.14 13.37
C ASP A 303 15.98 -42.69 14.65
N ALA A 304 16.51 -41.82 15.52
CA ALA A 304 17.04 -42.21 16.82
C ALA A 304 15.96 -42.82 17.73
N LYS A 305 14.72 -42.30 17.70
CA LYS A 305 13.59 -42.83 18.48
C LYS A 305 13.09 -44.18 17.97
N THR A 306 13.08 -44.39 16.65
CA THR A 306 12.86 -45.73 16.07
C THR A 306 13.95 -46.71 16.54
N HIS A 307 15.22 -46.34 16.48
CA HIS A 307 16.31 -47.22 16.95
C HIS A 307 16.24 -47.49 18.47
N GLU A 308 15.92 -46.48 19.30
CA GLU A 308 15.66 -46.68 20.73
C GLU A 308 14.51 -47.68 20.97
N TRP A 309 13.39 -47.55 20.23
CA TRP A 309 12.24 -48.44 20.35
C TRP A 309 12.60 -49.88 19.95
N ASP A 310 13.25 -50.04 18.80
CA ASP A 310 13.70 -51.32 18.25
C ASP A 310 14.58 -52.12 19.22
N VAL A 311 15.40 -51.43 20.01
CA VAL A 311 16.23 -52.05 21.06
C VAL A 311 15.38 -52.40 22.28
N ARG A 312 14.51 -51.50 22.74
CA ARG A 312 13.59 -51.77 23.87
C ARG A 312 12.66 -52.93 23.59
N GLU A 313 12.09 -53.04 22.39
CA GLU A 313 11.20 -54.15 22.01
C GLU A 313 11.94 -55.49 22.01
N LYS A 314 13.17 -55.55 21.47
CA LYS A 314 14.02 -56.74 21.50
C LYS A 314 14.36 -57.15 22.94
N THR A 315 14.90 -56.24 23.75
CA THR A 315 15.25 -56.52 25.16
C THR A 315 14.02 -56.92 25.98
N ARG A 316 12.84 -56.31 25.76
CA ARG A 316 11.58 -56.70 26.41
C ARG A 316 11.18 -58.14 26.03
N SER A 317 11.36 -58.53 24.77
CA SER A 317 11.08 -59.90 24.31
C SER A 317 12.02 -60.93 24.93
N GLU A 318 13.31 -60.60 25.09
CA GLU A 318 14.31 -61.44 25.75
C GLU A 318 14.03 -61.57 27.26
N GLU A 319 13.61 -60.49 27.92
CA GLU A 319 13.21 -60.49 29.33
C GLU A 319 11.96 -61.34 29.58
N LEU A 320 10.93 -61.21 28.75
CA LEU A 320 9.72 -62.04 28.82
C LEU A 320 10.05 -63.54 28.61
N LEU A 321 10.93 -63.87 27.66
CA LEU A 321 11.39 -65.25 27.47
C LEU A 321 12.14 -65.77 28.71
N ALA A 322 13.09 -65.01 29.27
CA ALA A 322 13.84 -65.39 30.46
C ALA A 322 12.93 -65.55 31.71
N ILE A 323 11.91 -64.70 31.86
CA ILE A 323 10.89 -64.83 32.91
C ILE A 323 10.06 -66.10 32.70
N GLN A 324 9.58 -66.37 31.47
CA GLN A 324 8.81 -67.58 31.17
C GLN A 324 9.64 -68.86 31.36
N GLU A 325 10.92 -68.87 30.99
CA GLU A 325 11.82 -70.00 31.24
C GLU A 325 12.07 -70.21 32.74
N THR A 326 12.31 -69.14 33.50
CA THR A 326 12.44 -69.23 34.96
C THR A 326 11.15 -69.75 35.61
N VAL A 327 9.98 -69.30 35.14
CA VAL A 327 8.67 -69.81 35.60
C VAL A 327 8.46 -71.28 35.21
N LYS A 328 8.91 -71.73 34.03
CA LYS A 328 8.89 -73.16 33.66
C LYS A 328 9.80 -74.00 34.57
N ILE A 329 11.01 -73.52 34.86
CA ILE A 329 11.97 -74.19 35.76
C ILE A 329 11.40 -74.30 37.19
N LEU A 330 10.84 -73.22 37.74
CA LEU A 330 10.27 -73.21 39.09
C LEU A 330 9.00 -74.06 39.25
N ASN A 331 8.28 -74.34 38.15
CA ASN A 331 7.06 -75.18 38.13
C ASN A 331 7.29 -76.60 37.57
N SER A 332 8.52 -77.03 37.29
CA SER A 332 8.77 -78.41 36.87
C SER A 332 8.39 -79.40 37.98
N ASP A 333 7.87 -80.58 37.63
CA ASP A 333 7.34 -81.52 38.61
C ASP A 333 8.39 -82.05 39.60
N GLU A 334 9.67 -82.15 39.19
CA GLU A 334 10.78 -82.49 40.08
C GLU A 334 10.95 -81.42 41.19
N ASN A 335 10.92 -80.14 40.80
CA ASN A 335 11.06 -79.02 41.74
C ASN A 335 9.81 -78.88 42.62
N LEU A 336 8.61 -79.03 42.07
CA LEU A 336 7.36 -79.07 42.85
C LEU A 336 7.31 -80.27 43.81
N GLY A 337 7.95 -81.39 43.48
CA GLY A 337 8.13 -82.55 44.35
C GLY A 337 9.03 -82.24 45.56
N LEU A 338 10.15 -81.53 45.33
CA LEU A 338 11.04 -81.06 46.40
C LEU A 338 10.34 -80.06 47.33
N PHE A 339 9.62 -79.07 46.80
CA PHE A 339 9.01 -78.01 47.61
C PHE A 339 7.80 -78.47 48.44
N LYS A 340 7.16 -79.58 48.08
CA LYS A 340 6.11 -80.22 48.89
C LYS A 340 6.63 -80.88 50.17
N LYS A 341 7.92 -81.23 50.25
CA LYS A 341 8.54 -81.80 51.46
C LYS A 341 8.92 -80.76 52.53
N ALA A 342 8.71 -79.47 52.30
CA ALA A 342 9.42 -78.42 53.04
C ALA A 342 8.60 -77.53 54.02
N LEU A 343 7.37 -77.08 53.74
CA LEU A 343 6.76 -75.91 54.44
C LEU A 343 5.21 -75.86 54.58
N PRO A 344 4.67 -75.31 55.71
CA PRO A 344 3.27 -74.83 55.90
C PRO A 344 3.14 -73.27 55.91
N SER A 345 1.96 -72.62 55.71
CA SER A 345 1.75 -71.12 55.79
C SER A 345 0.27 -70.61 55.72
N PRO A 346 -0.12 -69.45 56.35
CA PRO A 346 -1.38 -68.67 56.12
C PRO A 346 -1.08 -67.19 55.68
N SER A 347 -1.89 -66.10 55.76
CA SER A 347 -3.28 -65.69 56.16
C SER A 347 -3.72 -64.40 55.38
N LEU A 348 -4.92 -63.78 55.60
CA LEU A 348 -5.47 -62.63 54.80
C LEU A 348 -6.65 -61.82 55.45
N LEU A 349 -6.89 -60.52 55.08
CA LEU A 349 -8.16 -59.72 55.29
C LEU A 349 -8.31 -58.41 54.40
N GLN A 350 -9.48 -57.70 54.39
CA GLN A 350 -9.95 -56.57 53.49
C GLN A 350 -10.89 -55.52 54.23
N LEU A 351 -11.67 -54.50 53.72
CA LEU A 351 -12.19 -53.94 52.42
C LEU A 351 -12.86 -52.49 52.58
N GLU A 352 -13.39 -51.84 51.50
CA GLU A 352 -14.50 -50.78 51.38
C GLU A 352 -14.34 -49.27 51.80
N GLY A 353 -15.13 -48.24 51.36
CA GLY A 353 -16.19 -48.05 50.29
C GLY A 353 -17.11 -46.75 50.36
N SER A 354 -17.90 -46.40 49.29
CA SER A 354 -19.17 -45.55 49.23
C SER A 354 -19.28 -44.11 48.53
N GLN A 355 -20.51 -43.53 48.37
CA GLN A 355 -21.02 -42.76 47.16
C GLN A 355 -22.27 -41.76 47.30
N SER A 356 -22.68 -41.00 46.23
CA SER A 356 -24.04 -40.38 45.86
C SER A 356 -24.51 -38.96 46.43
N ARG A 357 -25.49 -38.11 45.94
CA ARG A 357 -26.41 -37.96 44.71
C ARG A 357 -27.24 -36.60 44.52
N THR A 358 -27.22 -35.98 43.31
CA THR A 358 -28.30 -35.36 42.40
C THR A 358 -29.53 -34.40 42.73
N LYS A 359 -29.71 -33.32 41.89
CA LYS A 359 -30.93 -32.76 41.13
C LYS A 359 -32.16 -32.06 41.83
N ALA A 360 -33.07 -31.22 41.20
CA ALA A 360 -33.14 -30.33 39.98
C ALA A 360 -34.52 -29.54 39.78
N LEU A 361 -34.57 -28.55 38.83
CA LEU A 361 -35.74 -27.88 38.12
C LEU A 361 -36.77 -26.95 38.87
N ASP A 362 -37.68 -26.14 38.26
CA ASP A 362 -37.68 -25.18 37.10
C ASP A 362 -39.05 -24.40 36.92
N THR A 363 -39.07 -23.27 36.18
CA THR A 363 -40.20 -22.50 35.55
C THR A 363 -41.15 -21.58 36.33
N LEU A 364 -41.31 -20.31 35.85
CA LEU A 364 -42.60 -19.74 35.37
C LEU A 364 -42.41 -18.41 34.60
N LYS A 365 -43.48 -17.85 33.99
CA LYS A 365 -43.42 -16.89 32.85
C LYS A 365 -43.95 -15.46 33.09
N THR A 366 -43.21 -14.50 32.53
CA THR A 366 -43.58 -13.20 31.91
C THR A 366 -45.06 -12.74 31.85
N TYR A 367 -45.34 -11.47 32.23
CA TYR A 367 -46.30 -10.60 31.49
C TYR A 367 -46.22 -9.09 31.88
N ALA A 368 -46.15 -8.18 30.88
CA ALA A 368 -46.43 -6.72 30.97
C ALA A 368 -46.61 -6.12 29.55
N LYS A 369 -47.20 -4.91 29.38
CA LYS A 369 -47.61 -4.31 28.08
C LYS A 369 -47.37 -2.78 27.97
N GLY A 370 -47.26 -2.24 26.74
CA GLY A 370 -48.08 -1.05 26.32
C GLY A 370 -47.43 0.08 25.46
N MET A 371 -48.02 0.35 24.27
CA MET A 371 -48.38 1.65 23.58
C MET A 371 -47.34 2.81 23.43
N GLY A 372 -47.33 3.71 22.41
CA GLY A 372 -48.08 3.89 21.14
C GLY A 372 -47.85 5.30 20.45
N SER A 373 -48.40 5.57 19.23
CA SER A 373 -48.59 6.88 18.49
C SER A 373 -47.36 7.75 18.01
N GLU A 374 -47.40 8.73 17.06
CA GLU A 374 -48.15 9.01 15.79
C GLU A 374 -47.63 10.31 15.03
N ALA A 375 -48.31 10.80 13.96
CA ALA A 375 -48.28 12.15 13.27
C ALA A 375 -47.39 12.44 12.01
N VAL A 376 -47.79 13.43 11.15
CA VAL A 376 -47.32 13.64 9.72
C VAL A 376 -47.27 15.17 9.23
N PRO A 377 -47.25 15.64 7.93
CA PRO A 377 -46.36 16.75 7.46
C PRO A 377 -47.04 18.03 6.82
N ASN A 378 -46.32 18.89 6.06
CA ASN A 378 -46.84 20.16 5.47
C ASN A 378 -46.21 20.62 4.10
N ARG A 379 -46.76 21.64 3.39
CA ARG A 379 -46.40 22.14 2.01
C ARG A 379 -46.86 23.59 1.68
N THR A 380 -46.19 24.30 0.72
CA THR A 380 -46.70 25.29 -0.32
C THR A 380 -45.52 25.80 -1.19
N ASN A 381 -45.58 25.99 -2.53
CA ASN A 381 -46.17 27.04 -3.43
C ASN A 381 -45.68 28.49 -3.17
N ILE A 382 -45.19 29.34 -4.11
CA ILE A 382 -45.35 29.63 -5.57
C ILE A 382 -46.33 30.80 -5.90
N ASP A 383 -45.88 31.65 -6.86
CA ASP A 383 -46.53 32.74 -7.61
C ASP A 383 -46.94 34.06 -6.92
N LEU A 384 -46.39 35.18 -7.43
CA LEU A 384 -47.10 36.46 -7.58
C LEU A 384 -46.41 37.42 -8.61
N VAL A 385 -47.16 37.82 -9.66
CA VAL A 385 -47.10 39.11 -10.40
C VAL A 385 -45.74 39.56 -10.98
N MET A 386 -45.50 39.75 -12.29
CA MET A 386 -46.32 40.19 -13.44
C MET A 386 -46.83 41.66 -13.41
N LEU A 387 -45.92 42.64 -13.34
CA LEU A 387 -46.24 44.07 -13.43
C LEU A 387 -44.99 44.90 -13.83
N ALA A 388 -44.99 45.92 -14.70
CA ALA A 388 -45.79 46.22 -15.90
C ALA A 388 -45.08 47.30 -16.75
N LEU A 389 -45.18 47.20 -18.09
CA LEU A 389 -45.37 48.27 -19.10
C LEU A 389 -44.95 49.72 -18.71
N SER A 390 -43.85 50.28 -19.24
CA SER A 390 -43.72 50.97 -20.56
C SER A 390 -44.36 52.37 -20.67
N HIS A 391 -43.66 53.36 -21.27
CA HIS A 391 -44.22 54.46 -22.09
C HIS A 391 -43.17 55.11 -23.02
N LYS A 392 -43.54 56.14 -23.82
CA LYS A 392 -42.94 56.41 -25.15
C LYS A 392 -42.88 57.92 -25.54
N GLY A 393 -41.86 58.33 -26.31
CA GLY A 393 -41.88 59.54 -27.17
C GLY A 393 -40.67 60.49 -27.04
N VAL A 394 -39.90 60.71 -28.11
CA VAL A 394 -38.73 61.64 -28.18
C VAL A 394 -38.59 62.25 -29.59
N ASP A 395 -37.91 63.39 -29.68
CA ASP A 395 -37.63 64.24 -30.85
C ASP A 395 -36.41 63.76 -31.69
N PHE A 396 -36.35 64.11 -32.98
CA PHE A 396 -35.38 63.61 -33.97
C PHE A 396 -34.04 64.37 -34.04
N SER A 397 -33.93 65.58 -33.51
CA SER A 397 -32.61 66.21 -33.33
C SER A 397 -31.77 65.40 -32.32
N THR A 398 -32.42 64.98 -31.23
CA THR A 398 -31.86 64.03 -30.26
C THR A 398 -31.53 62.69 -30.90
N VAL A 399 -32.28 62.23 -31.90
CA VAL A 399 -31.97 60.98 -32.64
C VAL A 399 -30.65 61.09 -33.42
N MET A 400 -30.29 62.24 -34.02
CA MET A 400 -28.99 62.36 -34.69
C MET A 400 -27.83 62.39 -33.69
N GLN A 401 -27.94 63.11 -32.57
CA GLN A 401 -26.94 62.99 -31.49
C GLN A 401 -26.94 61.60 -30.84
N MET A 402 -28.06 60.88 -30.81
CA MET A 402 -28.11 59.48 -30.39
C MET A 402 -27.48 58.54 -31.43
N ILE A 403 -27.47 58.88 -32.72
CA ILE A 403 -26.75 58.11 -33.76
C ILE A 403 -25.24 58.33 -33.65
N ASP A 404 -24.78 59.57 -33.47
CA ASP A 404 -23.35 59.85 -33.25
C ASP A 404 -22.87 59.22 -31.92
N ASN A 405 -23.63 59.39 -30.84
CA ASN A 405 -23.35 58.72 -29.56
C ASN A 405 -23.48 57.20 -29.65
N MET A 406 -24.43 56.64 -30.43
CA MET A 406 -24.47 55.19 -30.69
C MET A 406 -23.25 54.74 -31.50
N THR A 407 -22.73 55.55 -32.41
CA THR A 407 -21.57 55.16 -33.22
C THR A 407 -20.31 55.15 -32.35
N ALA A 408 -20.14 56.15 -31.48
CA ALA A 408 -19.09 56.16 -30.45
C ALA A 408 -19.28 55.02 -29.43
N LEU A 409 -20.51 54.79 -28.96
CA LEU A 409 -20.85 53.71 -28.04
C LEU A 409 -20.57 52.35 -28.69
N MET A 410 -20.92 52.11 -29.95
CA MET A 410 -20.67 50.85 -30.65
C MET A 410 -19.17 50.59 -30.87
N VAL A 411 -18.35 51.63 -31.08
CA VAL A 411 -16.89 51.48 -31.11
C VAL A 411 -16.35 51.13 -29.72
N GLN A 412 -16.88 51.73 -28.65
CA GLN A 412 -16.50 51.38 -27.28
C GLN A 412 -17.00 49.98 -26.88
N GLU A 413 -18.24 49.64 -27.17
CA GLU A 413 -18.85 48.31 -26.96
C GLU A 413 -18.07 47.24 -27.72
N GLN A 414 -17.60 47.52 -28.94
CA GLN A 414 -16.74 46.60 -29.69
C GLN A 414 -15.37 46.41 -29.03
N SER A 415 -14.75 47.47 -28.50
CA SER A 415 -13.51 47.36 -27.71
C SER A 415 -13.74 46.56 -26.42
N ASP A 416 -14.79 46.90 -25.67
CA ASP A 416 -15.17 46.23 -24.43
C ASP A 416 -15.55 44.75 -24.68
N ASP A 417 -16.11 44.40 -25.84
CA ASP A 417 -16.44 43.02 -26.22
C ASP A 417 -15.24 42.24 -26.76
N ASP A 418 -14.30 42.86 -27.47
CA ASP A 418 -13.03 42.21 -27.83
C ASP A 418 -12.18 41.96 -26.57
N ASP A 419 -12.08 42.91 -25.64
CA ASP A 419 -11.46 42.73 -24.31
C ASP A 419 -12.17 41.62 -23.49
N LYS A 420 -13.51 41.60 -23.46
CA LYS A 420 -14.27 40.52 -22.82
C LYS A 420 -14.05 39.18 -23.50
N LYS A 421 -13.96 39.13 -24.83
CA LYS A 421 -13.71 37.91 -25.61
C LYS A 421 -12.35 37.33 -25.25
N ASP A 422 -11.31 38.15 -25.16
CA ASP A 422 -9.97 37.68 -24.81
C ASP A 422 -9.83 37.33 -23.32
N TYR A 423 -10.49 38.05 -22.42
CA TYR A 423 -10.64 37.62 -21.03
C TYR A 423 -11.36 36.26 -20.93
N CYS A 424 -12.46 36.06 -21.67
CA CYS A 424 -13.19 34.79 -21.70
C CYS A 424 -12.37 33.66 -22.31
N ASN A 425 -11.57 33.93 -23.36
CA ASN A 425 -10.66 32.97 -23.98
C ASN A 425 -9.56 32.55 -23.00
N LYS A 426 -8.88 33.52 -22.36
CA LYS A 426 -7.84 33.27 -21.35
C LYS A 426 -8.41 32.47 -20.16
N GLN A 427 -9.57 32.85 -19.62
CA GLN A 427 -10.23 32.11 -18.54
C GLN A 427 -10.78 30.74 -18.94
N ALA A 428 -11.29 30.57 -20.17
CA ALA A 428 -11.73 29.27 -20.67
C ALA A 428 -10.54 28.32 -20.88
N PHE A 429 -9.40 28.83 -21.36
CA PHE A 429 -8.16 28.09 -21.48
C PHE A 429 -7.62 27.67 -20.11
N GLU A 430 -7.50 28.59 -19.15
CA GLU A 430 -7.08 28.29 -17.77
C GLU A 430 -7.97 27.23 -17.11
N ASN A 431 -9.30 27.39 -17.17
CA ASN A 431 -10.22 26.44 -16.56
C ASN A 431 -10.13 25.07 -17.27
N LYS A 432 -9.87 25.03 -18.58
CA LYS A 432 -9.66 23.78 -19.32
C LYS A 432 -8.32 23.11 -18.96
N ARG A 433 -7.26 23.88 -18.70
CA ARG A 433 -5.95 23.41 -18.16
C ARG A 433 -6.12 22.84 -16.75
N LYS A 434 -6.64 23.65 -15.80
CA LYS A 434 -6.93 23.26 -14.42
C LYS A 434 -7.84 22.02 -14.34
N THR A 435 -8.90 21.96 -15.15
CA THR A 435 -9.81 20.79 -15.21
C THR A 435 -9.14 19.54 -15.77
N LYS A 436 -8.22 19.65 -16.74
CA LYS A 436 -7.43 18.50 -17.22
C LYS A 436 -6.48 17.99 -16.15
N ALA A 437 -5.67 18.86 -15.55
CA ALA A 437 -4.72 18.51 -14.49
C ALA A 437 -5.43 17.84 -13.30
N LEU A 438 -6.54 18.42 -12.84
CA LEU A 438 -7.36 17.82 -11.78
C LEU A 438 -7.98 16.47 -12.18
N ARG A 439 -8.40 16.26 -13.43
CA ARG A 439 -8.84 14.93 -13.90
C ARG A 439 -7.73 13.90 -13.87
N HIS A 440 -6.53 14.24 -14.34
CA HIS A 440 -5.38 13.33 -14.29
C HIS A 440 -5.03 12.99 -12.83
N LYS A 441 -4.92 14.00 -11.95
CA LYS A 441 -4.63 13.78 -10.53
C LYS A 441 -5.71 12.95 -9.83
N ILE A 442 -6.99 13.14 -10.14
CA ILE A 442 -8.09 12.27 -9.67
C ILE A 442 -7.97 10.84 -10.20
N GLN A 443 -7.53 10.65 -11.46
CA GLN A 443 -7.34 9.31 -12.04
C GLN A 443 -6.16 8.59 -11.40
N THR A 444 -5.00 9.25 -11.24
CA THR A 444 -3.82 8.70 -10.56
C THR A 444 -4.15 8.34 -9.10
N LEU A 445 -4.82 9.23 -8.36
CA LEU A 445 -5.25 8.97 -6.99
C LEU A 445 -6.23 7.79 -6.89
N LYS A 446 -7.16 7.63 -7.84
CA LYS A 446 -8.05 6.47 -7.89
C LYS A 446 -7.29 5.17 -8.12
N GLN A 447 -6.30 5.17 -9.02
CA GLN A 447 -5.45 4.00 -9.27
C GLN A 447 -4.63 3.64 -8.03
N ALA A 448 -4.02 4.63 -7.37
CA ALA A 448 -3.32 4.43 -6.10
C ALA A 448 -4.23 3.86 -5.00
N ILE A 449 -5.46 4.36 -4.87
CA ILE A 449 -6.46 3.81 -3.94
C ILE A 449 -6.77 2.35 -4.25
N THR A 450 -7.01 1.98 -5.52
CA THR A 450 -7.28 0.57 -5.87
C THR A 450 -6.10 -0.36 -5.57
N THR A 451 -4.87 0.06 -5.86
CA THR A 451 -3.67 -0.73 -5.54
C THR A 451 -3.47 -0.86 -4.02
N GLN A 452 -3.72 0.22 -3.26
CA GLN A 452 -3.64 0.17 -1.79
C GLN A 452 -4.74 -0.70 -1.17
N GLU A 453 -5.95 -0.71 -1.74
CA GLU A 453 -7.02 -1.64 -1.35
C GLU A 453 -6.71 -3.10 -1.66
N GLU A 454 -5.98 -3.38 -2.74
CA GLU A 454 -5.53 -4.73 -3.10
C GLU A 454 -4.40 -5.20 -2.17
N ALA A 455 -3.41 -4.35 -1.89
CA ALA A 455 -2.39 -4.62 -0.88
C ALA A 455 -2.98 -4.82 0.53
N ALA A 456 -4.01 -4.05 0.90
CA ALA A 456 -4.75 -4.22 2.16
C ALA A 456 -5.57 -5.52 2.23
N LYS A 457 -5.96 -6.11 1.09
CA LYS A 457 -6.60 -7.43 1.03
C LYS A 457 -5.56 -8.55 1.15
N ALA A 458 -4.45 -8.46 0.42
CA ALA A 458 -3.35 -9.43 0.47
C ALA A 458 -2.78 -9.56 1.90
N THR A 459 -2.40 -8.44 2.51
CA THR A 459 -1.92 -8.42 3.92
C THR A 459 -2.97 -8.93 4.91
N ALA A 460 -4.27 -8.71 4.66
CA ALA A 460 -5.35 -9.28 5.48
C ALA A 460 -5.62 -10.78 5.24
N GLU A 461 -5.05 -11.38 4.19
CA GLU A 461 -5.05 -12.83 3.95
C GLU A 461 -3.77 -13.48 4.50
N GLU A 462 -2.62 -12.83 4.36
CA GLU A 462 -1.37 -13.18 5.05
C GLU A 462 -1.55 -13.21 6.58
N ILE A 463 -2.18 -12.20 7.17
CA ILE A 463 -2.47 -12.16 8.62
C ILE A 463 -3.33 -13.36 9.04
N LYS A 464 -4.30 -13.80 8.22
CA LYS A 464 -5.10 -15.01 8.53
C LYS A 464 -4.25 -16.27 8.42
N SER A 465 -3.41 -16.37 7.39
CA SER A 465 -2.48 -17.50 7.20
C SER A 465 -1.53 -17.63 8.39
N LEU A 466 -0.91 -16.53 8.81
CA LEU A 466 -0.06 -16.44 10.00
C LEU A 466 -0.83 -16.80 11.29
N GLN A 467 -2.08 -16.34 11.46
CA GLN A 467 -2.92 -16.74 12.60
C GLN A 467 -3.21 -18.25 12.60
N THR A 468 -3.48 -18.87 11.45
CA THR A 468 -3.63 -20.34 11.37
C THR A 468 -2.32 -21.09 11.61
N GLY A 469 -1.18 -20.54 11.15
CA GLY A 469 0.15 -21.10 11.41
C GLY A 469 0.50 -21.08 12.90
N VAL A 470 0.29 -19.94 13.58
CA VAL A 470 0.49 -19.82 15.04
C VAL A 470 -0.43 -20.78 15.81
N ALA A 471 -1.71 -20.87 15.44
CA ALA A 471 -2.63 -21.80 16.09
C ALA A 471 -2.24 -23.29 15.89
N SER A 472 -1.66 -23.64 14.75
CA SER A 472 -1.09 -24.97 14.51
C SER A 472 0.18 -25.21 15.33
N LEU A 473 1.07 -24.22 15.41
CA LEU A 473 2.31 -24.28 16.18
C LEU A 473 2.06 -24.40 17.69
N ASP A 474 1.13 -23.61 18.23
CA ASP A 474 0.70 -23.72 19.64
C ASP A 474 0.15 -25.12 19.97
N LYS A 475 -0.62 -25.70 19.04
CA LYS A 475 -1.13 -27.08 19.16
C LYS A 475 0.02 -28.10 19.14
N SER A 476 0.95 -27.99 18.19
CA SER A 476 2.14 -28.84 18.08
C SER A 476 3.00 -28.79 19.35
N VAL A 477 3.28 -27.59 19.87
CA VAL A 477 4.02 -27.39 21.12
C VAL A 477 3.28 -28.00 22.32
N ALA A 478 1.95 -27.89 22.37
CA ALA A 478 1.14 -28.50 23.43
C ALA A 478 1.17 -30.04 23.38
N GLU A 479 0.99 -30.63 22.19
CA GLU A 479 1.04 -32.08 21.98
C GLU A 479 2.43 -32.67 22.27
N SER A 480 3.49 -32.00 21.81
CA SER A 480 4.87 -32.39 22.10
C SER A 480 5.20 -32.26 23.60
N THR A 481 4.67 -31.25 24.28
CA THR A 481 4.82 -31.06 25.74
C THR A 481 4.06 -32.12 26.55
N ASP A 482 2.88 -32.53 26.09
CA ASP A 482 2.09 -33.59 26.72
C ASP A 482 2.72 -34.98 26.53
N MET A 483 3.24 -35.29 25.33
CA MET A 483 4.03 -36.51 25.11
C MET A 483 5.25 -36.56 26.04
N ARG A 484 6.06 -35.50 26.10
CA ARG A 484 7.26 -35.47 26.97
C ARG A 484 6.94 -35.66 28.46
N LYS A 485 5.77 -35.19 28.93
CA LYS A 485 5.31 -35.46 30.31
C LYS A 485 4.99 -36.93 30.50
N LYS A 486 4.28 -37.56 29.56
CA LYS A 486 3.91 -38.99 29.62
C LYS A 486 5.13 -39.90 29.52
N GLU A 487 6.03 -39.64 28.57
CA GLU A 487 7.33 -40.31 28.48
C GLU A 487 8.12 -40.19 29.80
N HIS A 488 8.16 -39.01 30.42
CA HIS A 488 8.90 -38.79 31.65
C HIS A 488 8.25 -39.48 32.86
N GLU A 489 6.92 -39.46 32.97
CA GLU A 489 6.18 -40.20 34.00
C GLU A 489 6.33 -41.72 33.87
N GLU A 490 6.29 -42.26 32.64
CA GLU A 490 6.51 -43.68 32.37
C GLU A 490 7.96 -44.06 32.70
N TYR A 491 8.94 -43.29 32.22
CA TYR A 491 10.36 -43.49 32.54
C TYR A 491 10.63 -43.49 34.05
N GLN A 492 10.03 -42.57 34.82
CA GLN A 492 10.15 -42.58 36.28
C GLN A 492 9.57 -43.86 36.91
N LYS A 493 8.43 -44.37 36.43
CA LYS A 493 7.81 -45.61 36.90
C LYS A 493 8.72 -46.81 36.60
N THR A 494 9.09 -47.02 35.32
CA THR A 494 9.97 -48.12 34.91
C THR A 494 11.31 -48.10 35.66
N VAL A 495 11.94 -46.93 35.89
CA VAL A 495 13.19 -46.85 36.67
C VAL A 495 12.99 -47.24 38.14
N GLN A 496 11.92 -46.78 38.79
CA GLN A 496 11.59 -47.18 40.18
C GLN A 496 11.28 -48.69 40.28
N GLU A 497 10.67 -49.24 39.24
CA GLU A 497 10.13 -50.60 39.24
C GLU A 497 11.20 -51.63 38.84
N GLN A 498 12.13 -51.27 37.96
CA GLN A 498 13.40 -51.99 37.75
C GLN A 498 14.28 -51.97 39.01
N ALA A 499 14.35 -50.84 39.73
CA ALA A 499 15.09 -50.77 41.00
C ALA A 499 14.47 -51.67 42.08
N ALA A 500 13.14 -51.61 42.27
CA ALA A 500 12.43 -52.50 43.19
C ALA A 500 12.57 -53.99 42.80
N THR A 501 12.51 -54.31 41.51
CA THR A 501 12.73 -55.66 40.98
C THR A 501 14.14 -56.16 41.30
N LYS A 502 15.16 -55.33 41.06
CA LYS A 502 16.57 -55.64 41.40
C LYS A 502 16.75 -55.92 42.90
N ASP A 503 16.15 -55.12 43.77
CA ASP A 503 16.22 -55.32 45.22
C ASP A 503 15.49 -56.60 45.66
N VAL A 504 14.33 -56.91 45.07
CA VAL A 504 13.61 -58.16 45.34
C VAL A 504 14.39 -59.39 44.85
N LEU A 505 15.04 -59.32 43.68
CA LEU A 505 15.95 -60.36 43.20
C LEU A 505 17.17 -60.52 44.10
N LEU A 506 17.71 -59.42 44.66
CA LEU A 506 18.77 -59.46 45.68
C LEU A 506 18.28 -60.08 47.00
N MET A 507 17.05 -59.83 47.43
CA MET A 507 16.45 -60.49 48.59
C MET A 507 16.25 -61.99 48.35
N ALA A 508 15.75 -62.38 47.18
CA ALA A 508 15.60 -63.79 46.80
C ALA A 508 16.97 -64.51 46.77
N LYS A 509 17.97 -63.92 46.13
CA LYS A 509 19.37 -64.40 46.12
C LYS A 509 19.93 -64.55 47.54
N ASN A 510 19.78 -63.54 48.39
CA ASN A 510 20.25 -63.61 49.78
C ASN A 510 19.51 -64.69 50.59
N ARG A 511 18.20 -64.88 50.37
CA ARG A 511 17.42 -65.88 51.08
C ARG A 511 17.76 -67.31 50.65
N LEU A 512 18.01 -67.54 49.35
CA LEU A 512 18.56 -68.79 48.85
C LEU A 512 19.96 -69.03 49.43
N PHE A 513 20.83 -68.01 49.46
CA PHE A 513 22.17 -68.13 50.04
C PHE A 513 22.12 -68.53 51.53
N GLN A 514 21.25 -67.93 52.34
CA GLN A 514 21.02 -68.32 53.73
C GLN A 514 20.46 -69.74 53.92
N PHE A 515 19.75 -70.27 52.92
CA PHE A 515 19.19 -71.63 52.99
C PHE A 515 20.24 -72.69 52.65
N TYR A 516 21.09 -72.42 51.65
CA TYR A 516 22.18 -73.32 51.25
C TYR A 516 23.45 -73.17 52.12
N HIS A 517 23.62 -72.04 52.82
CA HIS A 517 24.67 -71.81 53.81
C HIS A 517 24.01 -71.41 55.15
N PRO A 518 23.59 -72.38 55.97
CA PRO A 518 22.82 -72.13 57.20
C PRO A 518 23.68 -71.65 58.39
N GLU A 519 25.01 -71.69 58.29
CA GLU A 519 25.89 -71.13 59.32
C GLU A 519 25.86 -69.59 59.29
N PRO A 520 25.86 -68.92 60.46
CA PRO A 520 25.76 -67.47 60.52
C PRO A 520 27.00 -66.81 59.90
N ARG A 521 26.78 -65.81 59.02
CA ARG A 521 27.88 -64.94 58.58
C ARG A 521 28.54 -64.31 59.81
N PRO A 522 29.87 -64.41 59.99
CA PRO A 522 30.57 -63.59 60.96
C PRO A 522 30.32 -62.11 60.64
N THR A 523 30.01 -61.32 61.66
CA THR A 523 29.81 -59.87 61.51
C THR A 523 31.14 -59.14 61.56
N TRP A 524 31.58 -58.69 60.39
CA TRP A 524 32.58 -57.64 60.17
C TRP A 524 32.13 -56.81 58.98
#